data_AF-A0A8E2E6A7-F1
#
_entry.id   AF-A0A8E2E6A7-F1
#
_cell.length_a   1.000
_cell.length_b   1.000
_cell.length_c   1.000
_cell.angle_alpha   90.00
_cell.angle_beta   90.00
_cell.angle_gamma   90.00
#
_symmetry.space_group_name_H-M   'P 1'
#
loop_
_entity.id
_entity.type
_entity.pdbx_description
1 polymer ?
#
loop_
_entity_poly.entity_id
_entity_poly.type
_entity_poly.pdbx_seq_one_letter_code
_entity_poly.pdbx_strand_id
1 'polypeptide(L)'
;VSLVGDIYRKAAFVVTYIGLESGVSQEGIQFARDLCDYAENCDKRLLHAIQRLRRSRFLGNGFPPPEHFVWQTVRLLLRHSWSGRVWIIQESLLNEKLQIICGRQHLQWCLLGCIAYLDLNLRIPTFAATDCLPVLTISFTKTR
;
A
#
# COMPACT_ATOMS: atom_id res chain seq x y z
N VAL A 1 28.43 -0.20 -11.53
CA VAL A 1 27.21 -1.03 -11.64
C VAL A 1 27.04 -1.77 -10.32
N SER A 2 25.90 -1.65 -9.65
CA SER A 2 25.65 -2.36 -8.38
C SER A 2 25.15 -3.76 -8.69
N LEU A 3 25.92 -4.79 -8.31
CA LEU A 3 25.60 -6.21 -8.49
C LEU A 3 24.18 -6.57 -8.02
N VAL A 4 23.72 -5.95 -6.93
CA VAL A 4 22.38 -6.17 -6.34
C VAL A 4 21.27 -5.71 -7.29
N GLY A 5 21.46 -4.58 -7.97
CA GLY A 5 20.47 -4.08 -8.93
C GLY A 5 20.32 -5.01 -10.13
N ASP A 6 21.41 -5.63 -10.58
CA ASP A 6 21.37 -6.58 -11.69
C ASP A 6 20.71 -7.90 -11.31
N ILE A 7 20.85 -8.34 -10.07
CA ILE A 7 20.14 -9.52 -9.54
C ILE A 7 18.63 -9.28 -9.62
N TYR A 8 18.13 -8.18 -9.07
CA TYR A 8 16.69 -7.89 -9.10
C TYR A 8 16.15 -7.73 -10.52
N ARG A 9 16.89 -7.04 -11.40
CA ARG A 9 16.48 -6.84 -12.80
C ARG A 9 16.41 -8.15 -13.60
N LYS A 10 17.32 -9.09 -13.36
CA LYS A 10 17.39 -10.35 -14.10
C LYS A 10 16.57 -11.48 -13.48
N ALA A 11 16.12 -11.32 -12.23
CA ALA A 11 15.30 -12.32 -11.58
C ALA A 11 14.00 -12.55 -12.34
N ALA A 12 13.59 -13.82 -12.50
CA ALA A 12 12.30 -14.14 -13.09
C ALA A 12 11.12 -13.73 -12.18
N PHE A 13 11.38 -13.66 -10.88
CA PHE A 13 10.41 -13.39 -9.82
C PHE A 13 11.13 -12.94 -8.54
N VAL A 14 10.54 -12.00 -7.80
CA VAL A 14 11.04 -11.53 -6.51
C VAL A 14 10.00 -11.80 -5.44
N VAL A 15 10.45 -12.35 -4.30
CA VAL A 15 9.61 -12.58 -3.13
C VAL A 15 10.17 -11.79 -1.97
N THR A 16 9.32 -11.00 -1.34
CA THR A 16 9.69 -10.20 -0.18
C THR A 16 8.84 -10.61 1.01
N TYR A 17 9.47 -11.23 2.00
CA TYR A 17 8.83 -11.53 3.28
C TYR A 17 8.91 -10.33 4.20
N ILE A 18 7.76 -9.76 4.55
CA ILE A 18 7.69 -8.53 5.34
C ILE A 18 7.64 -8.79 6.83
N GLY A 19 7.09 -9.92 7.27
CA GLY A 19 6.97 -10.28 8.68
C GLY A 19 5.82 -11.24 8.95
N LEU A 20 5.57 -11.53 10.22
CA LEU A 20 4.42 -12.34 10.66
C LEU A 20 3.09 -11.60 10.48
N GLU A 21 1.97 -12.33 10.49
CA GLU A 21 0.60 -11.79 10.32
C GLU A 21 0.12 -10.92 11.49
N SER A 22 0.99 -10.47 12.41
CA SER A 22 0.57 -9.87 13.69
C SER A 22 -0.33 -8.63 13.46
N GLY A 23 -1.65 -8.84 13.56
CA GLY A 23 -2.69 -7.83 13.31
C GLY A 23 -3.09 -7.62 11.84
N VAL A 24 -2.47 -8.32 10.89
CA VAL A 24 -2.86 -8.33 9.47
C VAL A 24 -3.89 -9.44 9.26
N SER A 25 -5.16 -9.06 9.15
CA SER A 25 -6.28 -9.97 8.94
C SER A 25 -6.57 -10.17 7.45
N GLN A 26 -7.12 -11.32 7.07
CA GLN A 26 -7.54 -11.57 5.69
C GLN A 26 -8.66 -10.61 5.27
N GLU A 27 -9.56 -10.28 6.19
CA GLU A 27 -10.65 -9.31 6.02
C GLU A 27 -10.08 -7.92 5.75
N GLY A 28 -9.04 -7.51 6.49
CA GLY A 28 -8.37 -6.23 6.28
C GLY A 28 -7.60 -6.15 4.96
N ILE A 29 -7.07 -7.28 4.49
CA ILE A 29 -6.45 -7.37 3.16
C ILE A 29 -7.51 -7.26 2.06
N GLN A 30 -8.63 -7.97 2.19
CA GLN A 30 -9.73 -7.87 1.23
C GLN A 30 -10.25 -6.44 1.18
N PHE A 31 -10.45 -5.83 2.35
CA PHE A 31 -10.83 -4.43 2.45
C PHE A 31 -9.85 -3.48 1.74
N ALA A 32 -8.53 -3.72 1.85
CA ALA A 32 -7.54 -2.93 1.14
C ALA A 32 -7.67 -3.07 -0.39
N ARG A 33 -8.05 -4.25 -0.90
CA ARG A 33 -8.31 -4.48 -2.33
C ARG A 33 -9.55 -3.73 -2.77
N ASP A 34 -10.65 -3.87 -2.03
CA ASP A 34 -11.91 -3.19 -2.33
C ASP A 34 -11.73 -1.66 -2.35
N LEU A 35 -10.90 -1.14 -1.45
CA LEU A 35 -10.53 0.28 -1.40
C LEU A 35 -9.77 0.72 -2.66
N CYS A 36 -8.87 -0.12 -3.17
CA CYS A 36 -8.12 0.14 -4.39
C CYS A 36 -9.00 0.07 -5.64
N ASP A 37 -9.83 -0.95 -5.74
CA ASP A 37 -10.79 -1.11 -6.83
C ASP A 37 -11.77 0.07 -6.86
N TYR A 38 -12.23 0.52 -5.69
CA TYR A 38 -13.06 1.72 -5.58
C TYR A 38 -12.33 2.96 -6.08
N ALA A 39 -11.04 3.13 -5.74
CA ALA A 39 -10.25 4.27 -6.17
C ALA A 39 -9.97 4.27 -7.68
N GLU A 40 -9.77 3.10 -8.30
CA GLU A 40 -9.57 2.98 -9.75
C GLU A 40 -10.84 3.29 -10.55
N ASN A 41 -12.00 2.87 -10.03
CA ASN A 41 -13.29 3.07 -10.68
C ASN A 41 -13.94 4.44 -10.36
N CYS A 42 -13.40 5.17 -9.37
CA CYS A 42 -13.83 6.54 -9.09
C CYS A 42 -13.37 7.51 -10.18
N ASP A 43 -14.28 8.37 -10.65
CA ASP A 43 -13.92 9.48 -11.55
C ASP A 43 -12.78 10.30 -10.94
N LYS A 44 -11.69 10.49 -11.68
CA LYS A 44 -10.49 11.24 -11.23
C LYS A 44 -10.83 12.68 -10.83
N ARG A 45 -11.88 13.27 -11.41
CA ARG A 45 -12.42 14.57 -11.00
C ARG A 45 -13.07 14.51 -9.62
N LEU A 46 -13.76 13.41 -9.33
CA LEU A 46 -14.30 13.12 -8.01
C LEU A 46 -13.15 12.95 -7.01
N LEU A 47 -12.07 12.23 -7.35
CA LEU A 47 -10.88 12.09 -6.48
C LEU A 47 -10.26 13.44 -6.12
N HIS A 48 -10.06 14.34 -7.09
CA HIS A 48 -9.59 15.71 -6.83
C HIS A 48 -10.59 16.57 -6.03
N ALA A 49 -11.89 16.38 -6.24
CA ALA A 49 -12.91 17.03 -5.41
C ALA A 49 -12.99 16.42 -3.98
N ILE A 50 -12.71 15.12 -3.84
CA ILE A 50 -12.65 14.37 -2.58
C ILE A 50 -11.45 14.85 -1.74
N GLN A 51 -10.30 15.16 -2.35
CA GLN A 51 -9.14 15.76 -1.66
C GLN A 51 -9.51 17.02 -0.85
N ARG A 52 -10.55 17.76 -1.25
CA ARG A 52 -11.04 18.97 -0.55
C ARG A 52 -12.01 18.69 0.61
N LEU A 53 -12.64 17.50 0.69
CA LEU A 53 -13.70 17.20 1.65
C LEU A 53 -13.24 16.16 2.68
N ARG A 54 -12.77 16.67 3.82
CA ARG A 54 -12.19 15.89 4.93
C ARG A 54 -13.20 14.99 5.65
N ARG A 55 -12.72 13.80 6.08
CA ARG A 55 -13.15 12.89 7.18
C ARG A 55 -14.61 12.41 7.23
N SER A 56 -15.60 13.21 6.83
CA SER A 56 -17.04 12.89 6.89
C SER A 56 -17.52 11.89 5.84
N ARG A 57 -16.65 11.48 4.89
CA ARG A 57 -17.08 10.77 3.67
C ARG A 57 -17.01 9.24 3.73
N PHE A 58 -16.18 8.66 4.63
CA PHE A 58 -16.11 7.19 4.75
C PHE A 58 -17.44 6.60 5.22
N LEU A 59 -18.16 7.31 6.10
CA LEU A 59 -19.46 6.90 6.62
C LEU A 59 -20.58 6.87 5.55
N GLY A 60 -20.45 7.62 4.45
CA GLY A 60 -21.51 7.77 3.44
C GLY A 60 -21.43 6.81 2.25
N ASN A 61 -20.28 6.16 2.04
CA ASN A 61 -20.01 5.35 0.84
C ASN A 61 -19.95 3.84 1.13
N GLY A 62 -20.47 3.40 2.29
CA GLY A 62 -20.38 2.00 2.72
C GLY A 62 -19.01 1.57 3.24
N PHE A 63 -18.08 2.52 3.45
CA PHE A 63 -16.81 2.21 4.10
C PHE A 63 -17.00 2.07 5.62
N PRO A 64 -16.28 1.15 6.27
CA PRO A 64 -16.31 0.99 7.71
C PRO A 64 -15.90 2.29 8.43
N PRO A 65 -16.44 2.54 9.64
CA PRO A 65 -16.04 3.69 10.45
C PRO A 65 -14.53 3.66 10.74
N PRO A 66 -13.86 4.81 10.95
CA PRO A 66 -12.42 4.91 11.20
C PRO A 66 -11.87 3.98 12.30
N GLU A 67 -12.70 3.67 13.30
CA GLU A 67 -12.40 2.84 14.45
C GLU A 67 -12.44 1.33 14.12
N HIS A 68 -12.98 0.95 12.96
CA HIS A 68 -13.11 -0.44 12.55
C HIS A 68 -11.74 -1.11 12.36
N PHE A 69 -11.62 -2.37 12.79
CA PHE A 69 -10.35 -3.11 12.83
C PHE A 69 -9.70 -3.30 11.45
N VAL A 70 -10.47 -3.32 10.36
CA VAL A 70 -9.93 -3.43 8.99
C VAL A 70 -8.99 -2.28 8.63
N TRP A 71 -9.27 -1.07 9.15
CA TRP A 71 -8.34 0.05 9.00
C TRP A 71 -7.04 -0.19 9.76
N GLN A 72 -7.06 -0.95 10.85
CA GLN A 72 -5.84 -1.35 11.58
C GLN A 72 -4.94 -2.23 10.71
N THR A 73 -5.50 -3.16 9.94
CA THR A 73 -4.70 -3.95 9.00
C THR A 73 -4.05 -3.07 7.94
N VAL A 74 -4.78 -2.12 7.35
CA VAL A 74 -4.20 -1.15 6.38
C VAL A 74 -3.07 -0.33 7.03
N ARG A 75 -3.25 0.10 8.29
CA ARG A 75 -2.21 0.79 9.07
C ARG A 75 -0.97 -0.06 9.27
N LEU A 76 -1.14 -1.31 9.65
CA LEU A 76 -0.04 -2.23 9.93
C LEU A 76 0.75 -2.55 8.67
N LEU A 77 0.08 -2.69 7.52
CA LEU A 77 0.75 -2.90 6.24
C LEU A 77 1.63 -1.69 5.85
N LEU A 78 1.15 -0.47 6.06
CA LEU A 78 1.92 0.76 5.75
C LEU A 78 3.05 1.02 6.76
N ARG A 79 2.81 0.74 8.04
CA ARG A 79 3.76 0.98 9.15
C ARG A 79 4.70 -0.19 9.42
N HIS A 80 4.61 -1.27 8.64
CA HIS A 80 5.47 -2.42 8.86
C HIS A 80 6.93 -1.98 8.79
N SER A 81 7.80 -2.41 9.72
CA SER A 81 9.22 -1.99 9.76
C SER A 81 9.99 -2.27 8.46
N TRP A 82 9.43 -3.14 7.63
CA TRP A 82 9.89 -3.37 6.27
C TRP A 82 9.79 -2.10 5.40
N SER A 83 8.68 -1.35 5.43
CA SER A 83 8.41 -0.20 4.54
C SER A 83 9.42 0.94 4.65
N GLY A 84 10.16 1.03 5.76
CA GLY A 84 11.26 1.99 5.94
C GLY A 84 12.60 1.57 5.32
N ARG A 85 12.72 0.37 4.75
CA ARG A 85 13.98 -0.11 4.15
C ARG A 85 14.20 0.50 2.78
N VAL A 86 15.34 1.15 2.59
CA VAL A 86 15.72 1.75 1.28
C VAL A 86 15.77 0.71 0.14
N TRP A 87 16.06 -0.55 0.48
CA TRP A 87 16.18 -1.66 -0.48
C TRP A 87 14.87 -2.04 -1.16
N ILE A 88 13.72 -1.64 -0.60
CA ILE A 88 12.41 -1.82 -1.23
C ILE A 88 12.39 -1.23 -2.63
N ILE A 89 13.01 -0.07 -2.81
CA ILE A 89 13.06 0.63 -4.10
C ILE A 89 13.68 -0.28 -5.16
N GLN A 90 14.73 -1.03 -4.81
CA GLN A 90 15.39 -1.93 -5.75
C GLN A 90 14.57 -3.19 -6.01
N GLU A 91 13.96 -3.76 -4.97
CA GLU A 91 13.09 -4.94 -5.07
C GLU A 91 11.87 -4.66 -5.96
N SER A 92 11.26 -3.48 -5.82
CA SER A 92 9.99 -3.14 -6.47
C SER A 92 10.12 -2.41 -7.79
N LEU A 93 11.14 -1.57 -7.99
CA LEU A 93 11.31 -0.82 -9.24
C LEU A 93 12.08 -1.59 -10.31
N LEU A 94 12.94 -2.53 -9.92
CA LEU A 94 13.77 -3.26 -10.87
C LEU A 94 13.09 -4.54 -11.36
N ASN A 95 12.04 -5.00 -10.69
CA ASN A 95 11.27 -6.17 -11.08
C ASN A 95 9.78 -5.98 -10.84
N GLU A 96 8.99 -6.01 -11.90
CA GLU A 96 7.52 -5.89 -11.83
C GLU A 96 6.86 -7.14 -11.24
N LYS A 97 7.55 -8.29 -11.30
CA LYS A 97 7.07 -9.57 -10.78
C LYS A 97 7.50 -9.75 -9.33
N LEU A 98 6.96 -8.89 -8.47
CA LEU A 98 7.20 -8.87 -7.03
C LEU A 98 5.97 -9.34 -6.25
N GLN A 99 6.15 -10.35 -5.41
CA GLN A 99 5.16 -10.81 -4.45
C GLN A 99 5.61 -10.53 -3.02
N ILE A 100 4.68 -10.05 -2.22
CA ILE A 100 4.89 -9.74 -0.81
C ILE A 100 4.25 -10.84 0.02
N ILE A 101 4.97 -11.34 1.01
CA ILE A 101 4.48 -12.36 1.94
C ILE A 101 4.45 -11.77 3.36
N CYS A 102 3.29 -11.80 3.99
CA CYS A 102 3.08 -11.43 5.39
C CYS A 102 2.49 -12.65 6.12
N GLY A 103 3.34 -13.41 6.82
CA GLY A 103 3.02 -14.74 7.33
C GLY A 103 2.52 -15.68 6.24
N ARG A 104 1.26 -16.12 6.29
CA ARG A 104 0.60 -16.94 5.25
C ARG A 104 -0.15 -16.09 4.22
N GLN A 105 -0.21 -14.78 4.40
CA GLN A 105 -0.90 -13.88 3.49
C GLN A 105 0.00 -13.49 2.32
N HIS A 106 -0.57 -13.56 1.12
CA HIS A 106 0.10 -13.22 -0.12
C HIS A 106 -0.48 -11.93 -0.69
N LEU A 107 0.38 -10.93 -0.84
CA LEU A 107 0.03 -9.58 -1.25
C LEU A 107 0.73 -9.23 -2.55
N GLN A 108 0.03 -8.52 -3.44
CA GLN A 108 0.64 -7.95 -4.62
C GLN A 108 1.30 -6.62 -4.25
N TRP A 109 2.46 -6.33 -4.83
CA TRP A 109 3.15 -5.07 -4.60
C TRP A 109 2.28 -3.83 -4.96
N CYS A 110 1.49 -3.91 -6.03
CA CYS A 110 0.59 -2.84 -6.44
C CYS A 110 -0.44 -2.45 -5.38
N LEU A 111 -0.90 -3.42 -4.57
CA LEU A 111 -1.85 -3.18 -3.49
C LEU A 111 -1.27 -2.22 -2.45
N LEU A 112 -0.02 -2.45 -2.01
CA LEU A 112 0.66 -1.57 -1.05
C LEU A 112 0.86 -0.16 -1.61
N GLY A 113 1.09 -0.04 -2.91
CA GLY A 113 1.20 1.25 -3.56
C GLY A 113 -0.06 2.04 -3.67
N CYS A 114 -1.12 1.35 -4.05
CA CYS A 114 -2.42 1.95 -4.09
C CYS A 114 -2.81 2.47 -2.70
N ILE A 115 -2.69 1.66 -1.63
CA ILE A 115 -3.02 2.15 -0.28
C ILE A 115 -2.11 3.29 0.18
N ALA A 116 -0.82 3.29 -0.18
CA ALA A 116 0.09 4.39 0.12
C ALA A 116 -0.30 5.67 -0.64
N TYR A 117 -0.70 5.54 -1.90
CA TYR A 117 -1.21 6.65 -2.70
C TYR A 117 -2.50 7.22 -2.10
N LEU A 118 -3.43 6.36 -1.68
CA LEU A 118 -4.68 6.77 -1.04
C LEU A 118 -4.43 7.41 0.33
N ASP A 119 -3.44 6.94 1.08
CA ASP A 119 -3.03 7.56 2.33
C ASP A 119 -2.55 9.00 2.15
N LEU A 120 -1.67 9.22 1.17
CA LEU A 120 -1.12 10.54 0.88
C LEU A 120 -2.15 11.51 0.31
N ASN A 121 -3.02 11.03 -0.58
CA ASN A 121 -3.94 11.90 -1.31
C ASN A 121 -5.29 12.07 -0.60
N LEU A 122 -5.79 11.03 0.06
CA LEU A 122 -7.13 11.03 0.66
C LEU A 122 -7.09 11.06 2.19
N ARG A 123 -5.91 10.93 2.81
CA ARG A 123 -5.74 10.83 4.27
C ARG A 123 -6.77 9.86 4.85
N ILE A 124 -6.76 8.62 4.33
CA ILE A 124 -7.54 7.51 4.90
C ILE A 124 -7.25 7.43 6.42
N PRO A 125 -8.17 6.90 7.23
CA PRO A 125 -8.06 6.87 8.69
C PRO A 125 -6.98 5.87 9.18
N THR A 126 -5.78 5.98 8.64
CA THR A 126 -4.62 5.20 8.99
C THR A 126 -3.79 5.86 10.09
N PHE A 127 -4.05 7.15 10.42
CA PHE A 127 -3.19 7.91 11.33
C PHE A 127 -1.70 7.74 11.02
N ALA A 128 -1.31 7.37 9.79
CA ALA A 128 0.05 6.91 9.52
C ALA A 128 1.03 8.05 9.80
N ALA A 129 2.03 7.77 10.65
CA ALA A 129 3.11 8.70 10.85
C ALA A 129 3.80 8.88 9.50
N THR A 130 4.02 10.15 9.14
CA THR A 130 4.57 10.64 7.86
C THR A 130 5.91 10.03 7.45
N ASP A 131 6.53 9.22 8.30
CA ASP A 131 7.94 8.86 8.22
C ASP A 131 8.22 7.64 7.31
N CYS A 132 7.24 6.77 7.07
CA CYS A 132 7.40 5.56 6.23
C CYS A 132 6.90 5.73 4.77
N LEU A 133 6.11 6.77 4.52
CA LEU A 133 5.49 7.04 3.22
C LEU A 133 6.47 7.44 2.09
N PRO A 134 7.61 8.14 2.32
CA PRO A 134 8.40 8.63 1.19
C PRO A 134 9.03 7.52 0.35
N VAL A 135 9.47 6.40 0.95
CA VAL A 135 10.08 5.27 0.23
C VAL A 135 9.06 4.56 -0.67
N LEU A 136 7.85 4.32 -0.15
CA LEU A 136 6.77 3.74 -0.93
C LEU A 136 6.37 4.70 -2.07
N THR A 137 6.25 6.00 -1.81
CA THR A 137 5.87 7.01 -2.82
C THR A 137 6.83 7.09 -4.00
N ILE A 138 8.14 7.10 -3.73
CA ILE A 138 9.19 7.15 -4.77
C ILE A 138 9.09 5.94 -5.71
N SER A 139 8.62 4.81 -5.20
CA SER A 139 8.50 3.58 -6.00
C SER A 139 7.26 3.57 -6.92
N PHE A 140 6.24 4.42 -6.67
CA PHE A 140 5.01 4.43 -7.47
C PHE A 140 4.95 5.49 -8.57
N THR A 141 5.82 6.50 -8.53
CA THR A 141 5.85 7.57 -9.56
C THR A 141 6.52 7.14 -10.87
N LYS A 142 7.18 5.97 -10.91
CA LYS A 142 7.92 5.49 -12.09
C LYS A 142 7.23 4.36 -12.88
N THR A 143 6.20 3.73 -12.31
CA THR A 143 5.46 2.59 -12.93
C THR A 143 4.16 3.01 -13.61
N ARG A 144 4.04 4.26 -14.08
CA ARG A 144 2.94 4.72 -14.93
C ARG A 144 3.47 5.22 -16.26
#